data_AF-A0A947KLQ3-F1
#
_entry.id   AF-A0A947KLQ3-F1
#
_cell.length_a   1.000
_cell.length_b   1.000
_cell.length_c   1.000
_cell.angle_alpha   90.00
_cell.angle_beta   90.00
_cell.angle_gamma   90.00
#
_symmetry.space_group_name_H-M   'P 1'
#
loop_
_entity.id
_entity.type
_entity.pdbx_description
1 polymer ?
#
loop_
_entity_poly.entity_id
_entity_poly.type
_entity_poly.pdbx_seq_one_letter_code
_entity_poly.pdbx_strand_id
1 'polypeptide(L)'
;MIKPILRYCFLGFLIFFAIINCEKIVYTTDNTDPAFTVQPTVIELADTSVTLYWETDEACHTEIYYGVTAKYDSVYAEAENRQLHTVIIKELLPKMTYYCRVRIWDFVDNGPIESDEVNFTTLPNEFSYLREAWGKYAEQQYTEAASLIGESLTLNDYNPEIIVTAGWIYLQLNQTDDAREAIETAYQLSPYMPLALAARALMAQMDGLPDDVITYCQIVISREPEWEYHYNPAININLVRLLLAEAYVQNNQVSNAQSQLDLAWSDNGLDPNIAASWVVNSETYNDYVLALLAAIRYALSQL
;
A
#
# COMPACT_ATOMS: atom_id res chain seq x y z
N MET A 1 -88.54 -88.44 -9.79
CA MET A 1 -88.97 -88.17 -11.18
C MET A 1 -89.25 -86.67 -11.22
N ILE A 2 -88.27 -85.81 -11.51
CA ILE A 2 -87.91 -85.22 -12.82
C ILE A 2 -86.52 -84.58 -12.67
N LYS A 3 -85.73 -84.55 -13.76
CA LYS A 3 -84.31 -84.15 -13.86
C LYS A 3 -84.21 -82.65 -14.31
N PRO A 4 -83.00 -82.10 -14.57
CA PRO A 4 -82.38 -80.90 -13.95
C PRO A 4 -82.47 -79.62 -14.81
N ILE A 5 -81.89 -78.48 -14.37
CA ILE A 5 -81.25 -77.48 -15.24
C ILE A 5 -80.09 -76.78 -14.50
N LEU A 6 -78.98 -76.71 -15.23
CA LEU A 6 -77.67 -76.13 -14.98
C LEU A 6 -77.74 -74.59 -14.94
N ARG A 7 -77.02 -73.92 -14.03
CA ARG A 7 -76.66 -72.50 -14.20
C ARG A 7 -75.25 -72.22 -13.68
N TYR A 8 -74.34 -72.04 -14.63
CA TYR A 8 -73.04 -71.41 -14.45
C TYR A 8 -73.24 -69.93 -14.07
N CYS A 9 -72.58 -69.46 -13.01
CA CYS A 9 -72.36 -68.03 -12.81
C CYS A 9 -70.89 -67.75 -13.11
N PHE A 10 -70.67 -67.03 -14.21
CA PHE A 10 -69.37 -66.57 -14.69
C PHE A 10 -68.93 -65.35 -13.85
N LEU A 11 -67.68 -65.39 -13.40
CA LEU A 11 -66.99 -64.33 -12.68
C LEU A 11 -66.62 -63.22 -13.69
N GLY A 12 -67.22 -62.03 -13.56
CA GLY A 12 -66.86 -60.85 -14.34
C GLY A 12 -65.95 -59.92 -13.53
N PHE A 13 -64.66 -59.89 -13.84
CA PHE A 13 -63.68 -58.99 -13.24
C PHE A 13 -63.68 -57.68 -14.04
N LEU A 14 -64.19 -56.58 -13.45
CA LEU A 14 -64.09 -55.24 -14.02
C LEU A 14 -62.68 -54.70 -13.72
N ILE A 15 -61.81 -54.69 -14.73
CA ILE A 15 -60.50 -54.03 -14.65
C ILE A 15 -60.73 -52.53 -14.88
N PHE A 16 -60.64 -51.74 -13.82
CA PHE A 16 -60.57 -50.29 -13.88
C PHE A 16 -59.15 -49.93 -14.35
N PHE A 17 -58.99 -49.46 -15.59
CA PHE A 17 -57.73 -48.85 -16.02
C PHE A 17 -57.62 -47.47 -15.36
N ALA A 18 -56.86 -47.39 -14.28
CA ALA A 18 -56.34 -46.12 -13.81
C ALA A 18 -55.28 -45.67 -14.82
N ILE A 19 -55.63 -44.68 -15.66
CA ILE A 19 -54.65 -43.94 -16.44
C ILE A 19 -53.83 -43.17 -15.41
N ILE A 20 -52.64 -43.68 -15.08
CA ILE A 20 -51.65 -42.89 -14.37
C ILE A 20 -51.21 -41.81 -15.36
N ASN A 21 -51.78 -40.61 -15.24
CA ASN A 21 -51.13 -39.41 -15.77
C ASN A 21 -49.84 -39.25 -14.97
N CYS A 22 -48.79 -39.91 -15.46
CA CYS A 22 -47.44 -39.64 -15.02
C CYS A 22 -47.07 -38.28 -15.61
N GLU A 23 -47.44 -37.20 -14.94
CA GLU A 23 -46.82 -35.91 -15.19
C GLU A 23 -45.33 -36.10 -14.90
N LYS A 24 -44.52 -36.06 -15.95
CA LYS A 24 -43.08 -35.96 -15.81
C LYS A 24 -42.85 -34.66 -15.05
N ILE A 25 -42.41 -34.75 -13.80
CA ILE A 25 -41.88 -33.59 -13.07
C ILE A 25 -40.65 -33.16 -13.86
N VAL A 26 -40.80 -32.13 -14.68
CA VAL A 26 -39.68 -31.45 -15.31
C VAL A 26 -39.16 -30.50 -14.25
N TYR A 27 -38.04 -30.85 -13.63
CA TYR A 27 -37.24 -29.85 -12.95
C TYR A 27 -36.76 -28.89 -14.03
N THR A 28 -37.30 -27.68 -14.07
CA THR A 28 -36.75 -26.62 -14.91
C THR A 28 -35.47 -26.17 -14.21
N THR A 29 -34.32 -26.65 -14.69
CA THR A 29 -33.04 -26.06 -14.31
C THR A 29 -33.01 -24.66 -14.91
N ASP A 30 -32.63 -23.69 -14.10
CA ASP A 30 -32.24 -22.40 -14.65
C ASP A 30 -31.01 -22.61 -15.52
N ASN A 31 -31.07 -22.09 -16.74
CA ASN A 31 -30.01 -22.17 -17.73
C ASN A 31 -29.82 -20.80 -18.41
N THR A 32 -30.36 -19.73 -17.82
CA THR A 32 -30.15 -18.36 -18.30
C THR A 32 -29.05 -17.71 -17.49
N ASP A 33 -28.13 -17.03 -18.17
CA ASP A 33 -27.15 -16.19 -17.49
C ASP A 33 -27.88 -14.97 -16.89
N PRO A 34 -27.48 -14.50 -15.68
CA PRO A 34 -28.01 -13.26 -15.14
C PRO A 34 -27.57 -12.07 -16.01
N ALA A 35 -28.40 -11.04 -16.09
CA ALA A 35 -28.12 -9.86 -16.89
C ALA A 35 -28.15 -8.57 -16.05
N PHE A 36 -27.26 -7.63 -16.39
CA PHE A 36 -27.33 -6.27 -15.88
C PHE A 36 -28.54 -5.54 -16.47
N THR A 37 -29.46 -5.10 -15.61
CA THR A 37 -30.58 -4.22 -15.99
C THR A 37 -30.18 -2.75 -15.86
N VAL A 38 -29.25 -2.46 -14.95
CA VAL A 38 -28.55 -1.18 -14.82
C VAL A 38 -27.05 -1.47 -14.74
N GLN A 39 -26.25 -0.84 -15.59
CA GLN A 39 -24.80 -0.99 -15.56
C GLN A 39 -24.20 -0.34 -14.28
N PRO A 40 -23.06 -0.85 -13.78
CA PRO A 40 -22.35 -0.25 -12.65
C PRO A 40 -22.05 1.23 -12.86
N THR A 41 -22.36 2.01 -11.83
CA THR A 41 -22.10 3.46 -11.77
C THR A 41 -21.59 3.86 -10.40
N VAL A 42 -20.77 4.91 -10.36
CA VAL A 42 -20.38 5.57 -9.11
C VAL A 42 -21.53 6.42 -8.62
N ILE A 43 -21.93 6.23 -7.36
CA ILE A 43 -22.96 7.04 -6.70
C ILE A 43 -22.41 7.92 -5.57
N GLU A 44 -21.30 7.53 -4.95
CA GLU A 44 -20.57 8.34 -3.99
C GLU A 44 -19.06 8.14 -4.16
N LEU A 45 -18.29 9.19 -3.91
CA LEU A 45 -16.85 9.20 -4.08
C LEU A 45 -16.19 9.95 -2.93
N ALA A 46 -15.21 9.32 -2.30
CA ALA A 46 -14.38 9.89 -1.24
C ALA A 46 -12.90 9.84 -1.63
N ASP A 47 -12.04 10.25 -0.72
CA ASP A 47 -10.57 10.19 -0.88
C ASP A 47 -10.03 8.75 -0.82
N THR A 48 -10.68 7.89 -0.04
CA THR A 48 -10.22 6.52 0.23
C THR A 48 -11.28 5.45 -0.01
N SER A 49 -12.42 5.85 -0.58
CA SER A 49 -13.50 4.92 -0.93
C SER A 49 -14.35 5.37 -2.12
N VAL A 50 -15.02 4.41 -2.74
CA VAL A 50 -16.07 4.63 -3.74
C VAL A 50 -17.30 3.81 -3.36
N THR A 51 -18.49 4.34 -3.65
CA THR A 51 -19.74 3.58 -3.59
C THR A 51 -20.23 3.34 -5.02
N LEU A 52 -20.35 2.06 -5.41
CA LEU A 52 -20.87 1.61 -6.68
C LEU A 52 -22.31 1.11 -6.54
N TYR A 53 -23.12 1.34 -7.57
CA TYR A 53 -24.49 0.88 -7.67
C TYR A 53 -24.74 0.21 -9.02
N TRP A 54 -25.48 -0.90 -9.03
CA TRP A 54 -26.04 -1.52 -10.23
C TRP A 54 -27.24 -2.40 -9.89
N GLU A 55 -27.92 -2.87 -10.94
CA GLU A 55 -29.08 -3.74 -10.83
C GLU A 55 -28.94 -4.92 -11.80
N THR A 56 -29.45 -6.08 -11.38
CA THR A 56 -29.56 -7.30 -12.19
C THR A 56 -31.02 -7.74 -12.30
N ASP A 57 -31.33 -8.54 -13.30
CA ASP A 57 -32.68 -9.09 -13.48
C ASP A 57 -33.02 -10.20 -12.46
N GLU A 58 -32.01 -10.84 -11.89
CA GLU A 58 -32.14 -11.85 -10.84
C GLU A 58 -31.06 -11.75 -9.76
N ALA A 59 -31.27 -12.45 -8.64
CA ALA A 59 -30.33 -12.42 -7.53
C ALA A 59 -29.08 -13.25 -7.89
N CYS A 60 -27.91 -12.61 -7.94
CA CYS A 60 -26.68 -13.22 -8.40
C CYS A 60 -25.54 -13.10 -7.37
N HIS A 61 -24.55 -13.98 -7.50
CA HIS A 61 -23.22 -13.78 -6.94
C HIS A 61 -22.52 -12.62 -7.65
N THR A 62 -21.64 -11.91 -6.93
CA THR A 62 -20.93 -10.75 -7.45
C THR A 62 -19.47 -10.76 -7.02
N GLU A 63 -18.59 -10.53 -7.99
CA GLU A 63 -17.21 -10.08 -7.78
C GLU A 63 -16.96 -8.75 -8.49
N ILE A 64 -16.25 -7.82 -7.84
CA ILE A 64 -15.76 -6.58 -8.43
C ILE A 64 -14.26 -6.68 -8.54
N TYR A 65 -13.78 -6.69 -9.78
CA TYR A 65 -12.36 -6.62 -10.11
C TYR A 65 -11.98 -5.17 -10.25
N TYR A 66 -11.01 -4.70 -9.47
CA TYR A 66 -10.58 -3.30 -9.50
C TYR A 66 -9.07 -3.16 -9.37
N GLY A 67 -8.55 -2.03 -9.85
CA GLY A 67 -7.12 -1.71 -9.73
C GLY A 67 -6.75 -0.38 -10.37
N VAL A 68 -5.53 0.07 -10.15
CA VAL A 68 -4.99 1.30 -10.75
C VAL A 68 -4.54 1.11 -12.21
N THR A 69 -4.63 -0.12 -12.71
CA THR A 69 -4.42 -0.48 -14.11
C THR A 69 -5.56 -1.36 -14.58
N ALA A 70 -5.74 -1.47 -15.89
CA ALA A 70 -6.73 -2.36 -16.50
C ALA A 70 -6.48 -3.88 -16.27
N LYS A 71 -5.49 -4.25 -15.46
CA LYS A 71 -5.26 -5.64 -15.04
C LYS A 71 -6.07 -6.05 -13.80
N TYR A 72 -6.66 -5.09 -13.09
CA TYR A 72 -7.46 -5.30 -11.88
C TYR A 72 -6.75 -6.21 -10.86
N ASP A 73 -5.83 -5.64 -10.10
CA ASP A 73 -5.01 -6.36 -9.13
C ASP A 73 -5.72 -6.70 -7.80
N SER A 74 -6.96 -6.25 -7.63
CA SER A 74 -7.79 -6.48 -6.45
C SER A 74 -9.17 -7.04 -6.82
N VAL A 75 -9.74 -7.83 -5.91
CA VAL A 75 -11.09 -8.40 -6.05
C VAL A 75 -11.87 -8.16 -4.76
N TYR A 76 -13.08 -7.64 -4.89
CA TYR A 76 -14.08 -7.58 -3.83
C TYR A 76 -15.20 -8.57 -4.14
N ALA A 77 -15.60 -9.40 -3.18
CA ALA A 77 -16.72 -10.32 -3.34
C ALA A 77 -17.84 -9.93 -2.38
N GLU A 78 -19.07 -9.83 -2.88
CA GLU A 78 -20.24 -9.66 -2.02
C GLU A 78 -20.55 -10.97 -1.28
N ALA A 79 -20.91 -10.86 0.00
CA ALA A 79 -21.26 -12.02 0.82
C ALA A 79 -22.70 -12.51 0.58
N GLU A 80 -23.56 -11.66 0.05
CA GLU A 80 -24.97 -11.95 -0.17
C GLU A 80 -25.34 -11.74 -1.63
N ASN A 81 -26.19 -12.63 -2.13
CA ASN A 81 -26.71 -12.54 -3.49
C ASN A 81 -27.96 -11.66 -3.50
N ARG A 82 -27.99 -10.66 -4.37
CA ARG A 82 -29.02 -9.63 -4.43
C ARG A 82 -29.32 -9.26 -5.88
N GLN A 83 -30.42 -8.55 -6.12
CA GLN A 83 -30.75 -7.93 -7.41
C GLN A 83 -30.34 -6.46 -7.46
N LEU A 84 -30.37 -5.80 -6.30
CA LEU A 84 -30.00 -4.40 -6.11
C LEU A 84 -28.70 -4.38 -5.33
N HIS A 85 -27.66 -3.84 -5.96
CA HIS A 85 -26.32 -3.86 -5.39
C HIS A 85 -25.86 -2.45 -5.07
N THR A 86 -25.35 -2.30 -3.85
CA THR A 86 -24.66 -1.08 -3.40
C THR A 86 -23.42 -1.51 -2.64
N VAL A 87 -22.26 -1.30 -3.24
CA VAL A 87 -20.97 -1.74 -2.67
C VAL A 87 -20.07 -0.55 -2.40
N ILE A 88 -19.47 -0.55 -1.21
CA ILE A 88 -18.43 0.42 -0.84
C ILE A 88 -17.08 -0.28 -0.91
N ILE A 89 -16.22 0.13 -1.85
CA ILE A 89 -14.81 -0.27 -1.88
C ILE A 89 -14.03 0.75 -1.07
N LYS A 90 -13.29 0.29 -0.06
CA LYS A 90 -12.50 1.12 0.88
C LYS A 90 -11.01 0.90 0.67
N GLU A 91 -10.20 1.60 1.47
CA GLU A 91 -8.73 1.48 1.49
C GLU A 91 -8.09 1.81 0.13
N LEU A 92 -8.75 2.68 -0.64
CA LEU A 92 -8.22 3.19 -1.90
C LEU A 92 -7.20 4.29 -1.64
N LEU A 93 -6.22 4.42 -2.55
CA LEU A 93 -5.29 5.52 -2.50
C LEU A 93 -5.98 6.84 -2.93
N PRO A 94 -5.71 7.96 -2.26
CA PRO A 94 -6.26 9.27 -2.61
C PRO A 94 -5.63 9.86 -3.87
N LYS A 95 -6.41 10.67 -4.61
CA LYS A 95 -6.05 11.25 -5.91
C LYS A 95 -5.53 10.19 -6.89
N MET A 96 -6.19 9.04 -6.96
CA MET A 96 -5.77 7.91 -7.78
C MET A 96 -6.92 7.43 -8.67
N THR A 97 -6.60 7.14 -9.93
CA THR A 97 -7.57 6.61 -10.89
C THR A 97 -7.62 5.09 -10.79
N TYR A 98 -8.82 4.57 -10.56
CA TYR A 98 -9.12 3.15 -10.52
C TYR A 98 -10.01 2.77 -11.71
N TYR A 99 -9.81 1.55 -12.19
CA TYR A 99 -10.62 0.87 -13.18
C TYR A 99 -11.31 -0.30 -12.50
N CYS A 100 -12.60 -0.50 -12.76
CA CYS A 100 -13.43 -1.52 -12.15
C CYS A 100 -14.27 -2.26 -13.18
N ARG A 101 -14.48 -3.55 -12.96
CA ARG A 101 -15.44 -4.37 -13.70
C ARG A 101 -16.15 -5.33 -12.76
N VAL A 102 -17.47 -5.42 -12.89
CA VAL A 102 -18.30 -6.31 -12.09
C VAL A 102 -18.52 -7.62 -12.86
N ARG A 103 -18.36 -8.75 -12.19
CA ARG A 103 -18.72 -10.08 -12.68
C ARG A 103 -19.88 -10.61 -11.87
N ILE A 104 -20.89 -11.15 -12.56
CA ILE A 104 -22.06 -11.75 -11.95
C ILE A 104 -22.30 -13.16 -12.48
N TRP A 105 -22.80 -14.05 -11.61
CA TRP A 105 -23.27 -15.39 -11.98
C TRP A 105 -24.36 -15.85 -11.01
N ASP A 106 -25.23 -16.76 -11.42
CA ASP A 106 -26.37 -17.17 -10.60
C ASP A 106 -26.02 -18.30 -9.60
N PHE A 107 -27.00 -18.73 -8.80
CA PHE A 107 -26.84 -19.79 -7.79
C PHE A 107 -26.61 -21.20 -8.35
N VAL A 108 -26.83 -21.42 -9.64
CA VAL A 108 -26.58 -22.69 -10.32
C VAL A 108 -25.39 -22.62 -11.27
N ASP A 109 -24.59 -21.56 -11.15
CA ASP A 109 -23.36 -21.27 -11.88
C ASP A 109 -23.56 -20.93 -13.38
N ASN A 110 -24.68 -20.33 -13.77
CA ASN A 110 -24.80 -19.66 -15.09
C ASN A 110 -24.03 -18.32 -15.07
N GLY A 111 -23.27 -18.04 -16.12
CA GLY A 111 -22.28 -16.96 -16.19
C GLY A 111 -20.81 -17.45 -16.14
N PRO A 112 -19.85 -16.60 -15.76
CA PRO A 112 -20.02 -15.20 -15.37
C PRO A 112 -20.23 -14.26 -16.55
N ILE A 113 -21.09 -13.25 -16.35
CA ILE A 113 -21.24 -12.10 -17.25
C ILE A 113 -20.48 -10.91 -16.66
N GLU A 114 -19.77 -10.18 -17.51
CA GLU A 114 -19.05 -8.98 -17.10
C GLU A 114 -19.80 -7.70 -17.47
N SER A 115 -19.70 -6.68 -16.62
CA SER A 115 -20.20 -5.34 -16.88
C SER A 115 -19.33 -4.57 -17.87
N ASP A 116 -19.80 -3.39 -18.30
CA ASP A 116 -18.91 -2.36 -18.83
C ASP A 116 -17.86 -1.94 -17.78
N GLU A 117 -16.72 -1.42 -18.24
CA GLU A 117 -15.70 -0.88 -17.34
C GLU A 117 -16.14 0.48 -16.77
N VAL A 118 -16.00 0.63 -15.47
CA VAL A 118 -16.17 1.89 -14.74
C VAL A 118 -14.79 2.39 -14.35
N ASN A 119 -14.51 3.67 -14.59
CA ASN A 119 -13.33 4.32 -14.02
C ASN A 119 -13.74 5.51 -13.15
N PHE A 120 -12.96 5.76 -12.12
CA PHE A 120 -13.13 6.90 -11.23
C PHE A 120 -11.80 7.33 -10.64
N THR A 121 -11.71 8.58 -10.18
CA THR A 121 -10.53 9.11 -9.51
C THR A 121 -10.92 9.52 -8.10
N THR A 122 -10.35 8.89 -7.08
CA THR A 122 -10.58 9.27 -5.68
C THR A 122 -10.21 10.73 -5.42
N LEU A 123 -10.84 11.33 -4.43
CA LEU A 123 -10.57 12.73 -4.06
C LEU A 123 -9.14 12.88 -3.46
N PRO A 124 -8.52 14.06 -3.59
CA PRO A 124 -7.26 14.33 -2.89
C PRO A 124 -7.49 14.51 -1.39
N ASN A 125 -6.47 14.14 -0.61
CA ASN A 125 -6.33 14.44 0.80
C ASN A 125 -4.87 14.80 1.12
N GLU A 126 -4.54 15.04 2.38
CA GLU A 126 -3.20 15.42 2.81
C GLU A 126 -2.12 14.41 2.37
N PHE A 127 -2.41 13.11 2.43
CA PHE A 127 -1.47 12.07 2.04
C PHE A 127 -1.26 11.98 0.52
N SER A 128 -2.23 12.40 -0.29
CA SER A 128 -2.03 12.49 -1.75
C SER A 128 -1.01 13.58 -2.11
N TYR A 129 -1.06 14.72 -1.44
CA TYR A 129 -0.11 15.81 -1.62
C TYR A 129 1.27 15.47 -1.05
N LEU A 130 1.31 14.83 0.13
CA LEU A 130 2.54 14.32 0.73
C LEU A 130 3.27 13.36 -0.22
N ARG A 131 2.56 12.37 -0.78
CA ARG A 131 3.11 11.41 -1.74
C ARG A 131 3.66 12.10 -2.98
N GLU A 132 2.92 13.06 -3.55
CA GLU A 132 3.35 13.81 -4.72
C GLU A 132 4.57 14.70 -4.42
N ALA A 133 4.63 15.29 -3.22
CA ALA A 133 5.76 16.09 -2.79
C ALA A 133 7.05 15.26 -2.70
N TRP A 134 6.99 14.02 -2.20
CA TRP A 134 8.13 13.12 -2.21
C TRP A 134 8.54 12.69 -3.63
N GLY A 135 7.58 12.53 -4.54
CA GLY A 135 7.89 12.36 -5.96
C GLY A 135 8.68 13.54 -6.53
N LYS A 136 8.24 14.77 -6.25
CA LYS A 136 8.94 16.00 -6.64
C LYS A 136 10.30 16.16 -5.97
N TYR A 137 10.43 15.73 -4.72
CA TYR A 137 11.70 15.69 -4.01
C TYR A 137 12.72 14.79 -4.73
N ALA A 138 12.32 13.58 -5.12
CA ALA A 138 13.17 12.65 -5.86
C ALA A 138 13.59 13.18 -7.24
N GLU A 139 12.71 13.97 -7.88
CA GLU A 139 13.00 14.70 -9.13
C GLU A 139 13.86 15.97 -8.92
N GLN A 140 14.30 16.26 -7.69
CA GLN A 140 15.01 17.48 -7.29
C GLN A 140 14.22 18.78 -7.54
N GLN A 141 12.90 18.68 -7.66
CA GLN A 141 11.97 19.79 -7.86
C GLN A 141 11.46 20.32 -6.50
N TYR A 142 12.40 20.80 -5.66
CA TYR A 142 12.11 21.12 -4.26
C TYR A 142 11.10 22.27 -4.07
N THR A 143 11.04 23.24 -4.99
CA THR A 143 10.04 24.32 -4.93
C THR A 143 8.62 23.79 -5.19
N GLU A 144 8.47 22.85 -6.13
CA GLU A 144 7.18 22.21 -6.39
C GLU A 144 6.80 21.30 -5.22
N ALA A 145 7.76 20.55 -4.66
CA ALA A 145 7.56 19.76 -3.46
C ALA A 145 7.09 20.62 -2.28
N ALA A 146 7.70 21.79 -2.06
CA ALA A 146 7.29 22.72 -1.01
C ALA A 146 5.87 23.25 -1.22
N SER A 147 5.48 23.54 -2.47
CA SER A 147 4.10 23.95 -2.78
C SER A 147 3.10 22.85 -2.44
N LEU A 148 3.40 21.60 -2.77
CA LEU A 148 2.54 20.45 -2.47
C LEU A 148 2.42 20.20 -0.96
N ILE A 149 3.52 20.31 -0.22
CA ILE A 149 3.46 20.23 1.26
C ILE A 149 2.67 21.38 1.86
N GLY A 150 2.73 22.58 1.26
CA GLY A 150 1.84 23.68 1.63
C GLY A 150 0.38 23.29 1.54
N GLU A 151 -0.06 22.73 0.41
CA GLU A 151 -1.43 22.21 0.22
C GLU A 151 -1.76 21.14 1.27
N SER A 152 -0.85 20.20 1.52
CA SER A 152 -1.01 19.14 2.53
C SER A 152 -1.24 19.71 3.94
N LEU A 153 -0.48 20.73 4.32
CA LEU A 153 -0.59 21.41 5.62
C LEU A 153 -1.88 22.24 5.74
N THR A 154 -2.45 22.74 4.64
CA THR A 154 -3.78 23.39 4.71
C THR A 154 -4.90 22.42 5.09
N LEU A 155 -4.73 21.13 4.78
CA LEU A 155 -5.69 20.07 5.13
C LEU A 155 -5.45 19.52 6.53
N ASN A 156 -4.19 19.37 6.93
CA ASN A 156 -3.80 18.84 8.23
C ASN A 156 -2.45 19.42 8.68
N ASP A 157 -2.51 20.47 9.50
CA ASP A 157 -1.35 21.21 10.01
C ASP A 157 -0.73 20.62 11.29
N TYR A 158 -1.27 19.50 11.80
CA TYR A 158 -0.81 18.85 13.04
C TYR A 158 -0.26 17.43 12.82
N ASN A 159 -0.16 16.96 11.58
CA ASN A 159 0.41 15.66 11.27
C ASN A 159 1.96 15.73 11.27
N PRO A 160 2.65 15.02 12.19
CA PRO A 160 4.10 15.10 12.31
C PRO A 160 4.86 14.64 11.05
N GLU A 161 4.32 13.69 10.29
CA GLU A 161 4.95 13.19 9.06
C GLU A 161 4.96 14.25 7.95
N ILE A 162 3.85 14.98 7.81
CA ILE A 162 3.74 16.08 6.83
C ILE A 162 4.66 17.23 7.24
N ILE A 163 4.65 17.59 8.54
CA ILE A 163 5.48 18.68 9.06
C ILE A 163 6.96 18.36 8.90
N VAL A 164 7.44 17.16 9.29
CA VAL A 164 8.87 16.83 9.11
C VAL A 164 9.24 16.78 7.63
N THR A 165 8.33 16.37 6.74
CA THR A 165 8.58 16.40 5.29
C THR A 165 8.84 17.82 4.80
N ALA A 166 8.12 18.82 5.32
CA ALA A 166 8.45 20.22 5.08
C ALA A 166 9.90 20.53 5.49
N GLY A 167 10.32 20.05 6.67
CA GLY A 167 11.70 20.14 7.15
C GLY A 167 12.74 19.57 6.19
N TRP A 168 12.51 18.36 5.66
CA TRP A 168 13.38 17.73 4.66
C TRP A 168 13.47 18.54 3.37
N ILE A 169 12.36 19.10 2.89
CA ILE A 169 12.32 19.93 1.68
C ILE A 169 13.02 21.27 1.90
N TYR A 170 12.78 21.92 3.04
CA TYR A 170 13.39 23.21 3.38
C TYR A 170 14.91 23.11 3.54
N LEU A 171 15.44 21.99 4.03
CA LEU A 171 16.88 21.72 4.02
C LEU A 171 17.45 21.79 2.59
N GLN A 172 16.77 21.19 1.61
CA GLN A 172 17.22 21.21 0.21
C GLN A 172 17.09 22.60 -0.44
N LEU A 173 16.15 23.42 0.04
CA LEU A 173 15.99 24.82 -0.37
C LEU A 173 16.94 25.77 0.36
N ASN A 174 17.81 25.27 1.25
CA ASN A 174 18.69 26.07 2.10
C ASN A 174 17.93 27.07 2.99
N GLN A 175 16.69 26.71 3.37
CA GLN A 175 15.82 27.44 4.30
C GLN A 175 15.98 26.83 5.70
N THR A 176 17.17 26.98 6.29
CA THR A 176 17.56 26.25 7.51
C THR A 176 16.71 26.59 8.73
N ASP A 177 16.25 27.83 8.88
CA ASP A 177 15.41 28.25 10.01
C ASP A 177 14.02 27.59 9.93
N ASP A 178 13.38 27.66 8.75
CA ASP A 178 12.08 27.02 8.49
C ASP A 178 12.18 25.49 8.65
N ALA A 179 13.29 24.90 8.16
CA ALA A 179 13.55 23.47 8.32
C ALA A 179 13.64 23.07 9.80
N ARG A 180 14.37 23.85 10.59
CA ARG A 180 14.56 23.60 12.03
C ARG A 180 13.26 23.70 12.80
N GLU A 181 12.43 24.71 12.51
CA GLU A 181 11.13 24.87 13.13
C GLU A 181 10.21 23.68 12.83
N ALA A 182 10.13 23.27 11.57
CA ALA A 182 9.32 22.12 11.15
C ALA A 182 9.80 20.82 11.82
N ILE A 183 11.11 20.54 11.78
CA ILE A 183 11.69 19.32 12.38
C ILE A 183 11.45 19.28 13.89
N GLU A 184 11.65 20.40 14.60
CA GLU A 184 11.38 20.50 16.04
C GLU A 184 9.90 20.26 16.33
N THR A 185 9.00 20.88 15.58
CA THR A 185 7.56 20.73 15.76
C THR A 185 7.11 19.29 15.57
N ALA A 186 7.57 18.63 14.49
CA ALA A 186 7.28 17.22 14.25
C ALA A 186 7.84 16.30 15.34
N TYR A 187 9.05 16.59 15.85
CA TYR A 187 9.66 15.85 16.95
C TYR A 187 8.85 16.00 18.25
N GLN A 188 8.35 17.20 18.58
CA GLN A 188 7.52 17.40 19.77
C GLN A 188 6.18 16.66 19.68
N LEU A 189 5.60 16.57 18.48
CA LEU A 189 4.36 15.83 18.23
C LEU A 189 4.58 14.30 18.27
N SER A 190 5.71 13.81 17.75
CA SER A 190 6.05 12.38 17.73
C SER A 190 7.55 12.13 17.94
N PRO A 191 8.03 12.10 19.20
CA PRO A 191 9.47 12.03 19.51
C PRO A 191 10.19 10.75 19.05
N TYR A 192 9.44 9.69 18.73
CA TYR A 192 10.00 8.39 18.34
C TYR A 192 9.79 8.07 16.86
N MET A 193 9.29 9.02 16.07
CA MET A 193 9.11 8.83 14.63
C MET A 193 10.48 8.79 13.93
N PRO A 194 10.85 7.70 13.25
CA PRO A 194 12.15 7.57 12.60
C PRO A 194 12.49 8.70 11.62
N LEU A 195 11.51 9.15 10.82
CA LEU A 195 11.68 10.24 9.87
C LEU A 195 12.06 11.57 10.55
N ALA A 196 11.46 11.89 11.71
CA ALA A 196 11.81 13.07 12.50
C ALA A 196 13.18 12.92 13.16
N LEU A 197 13.49 11.74 13.70
CA LEU A 197 14.79 11.49 14.32
C LEU A 197 15.94 11.54 13.30
N ALA A 198 15.73 11.02 12.09
CA ALA A 198 16.70 11.14 11.00
C ALA A 198 16.91 12.60 10.58
N ALA A 199 15.84 13.40 10.50
CA ALA A 199 15.93 14.84 10.23
C ALA A 199 16.65 15.60 11.36
N ARG A 200 16.38 15.24 12.63
CA ARG A 200 17.08 15.78 13.81
C ARG A 200 18.56 15.44 13.79
N ALA A 201 18.91 14.20 13.41
CA ALA A 201 20.30 13.77 13.27
C ALA A 201 21.02 14.59 12.18
N LEU A 202 20.41 14.83 11.02
CA LEU A 202 20.98 15.70 9.99
C LEU A 202 21.17 17.13 10.48
N MET A 203 20.17 17.69 11.17
CA MET A 203 20.28 19.04 11.73
C MET A 203 21.40 19.14 12.78
N ALA A 204 21.50 18.17 13.68
CA ALA A 204 22.58 18.10 14.67
C ALA A 204 23.95 17.92 14.01
N GLN A 205 24.04 17.17 12.91
CA GLN A 205 25.27 17.04 12.12
C GLN A 205 25.70 18.38 11.52
N MET A 206 24.76 19.17 10.97
CA MET A 206 25.02 20.52 10.46
C MET A 206 25.47 21.48 11.57
N ASP A 207 24.95 21.31 12.78
CA ASP A 207 25.30 22.11 13.97
C ASP A 207 26.62 21.66 14.62
N GLY A 208 27.23 20.55 14.17
CA GLY A 208 28.45 20.00 14.75
C GLY A 208 28.24 19.41 16.14
N LEU A 209 27.09 18.78 16.38
CA LEU A 209 26.68 18.17 17.65
C LEU A 209 26.67 16.63 17.57
N PRO A 210 27.84 15.96 17.54
CA PRO A 210 27.91 14.50 17.33
C PRO A 210 27.19 13.67 18.40
N ASP A 211 27.15 14.13 19.65
CA ASP A 211 26.44 13.43 20.74
C ASP A 211 24.93 13.35 20.49
N ASP A 212 24.36 14.41 19.92
CA ASP A 212 22.95 14.47 19.54
C ASP A 212 22.68 13.56 18.34
N VAL A 213 23.56 13.57 17.32
CA VAL A 213 23.47 12.64 16.17
C VAL A 213 23.47 11.21 16.65
N ILE A 214 24.40 10.84 17.55
CA ILE A 214 24.49 9.49 18.13
C ILE A 214 23.18 9.14 18.83
N THR A 215 22.65 10.04 19.65
CA THR A 215 21.41 9.84 20.41
C THR A 215 20.23 9.55 19.48
N TYR A 216 19.97 10.41 18.49
CA TYR A 216 18.83 10.23 17.59
C TYR A 216 18.96 8.97 16.73
N CYS A 217 20.15 8.70 16.19
CA CYS A 217 20.36 7.52 15.34
C CYS A 217 20.23 6.21 16.12
N GLN A 218 20.73 6.15 17.36
CA GLN A 218 20.58 4.97 18.21
C GLN A 218 19.12 4.69 18.58
N ILE A 219 18.31 5.74 18.78
CA ILE A 219 16.87 5.57 19.01
C ILE A 219 16.21 4.88 17.81
N VAL A 220 16.50 5.32 16.58
CA VAL A 220 15.94 4.68 15.37
C VAL A 220 16.39 3.24 15.26
N ILE A 221 17.71 2.99 15.31
CA ILE A 221 18.30 1.65 15.13
C ILE A 221 17.80 0.65 16.17
N SER A 222 17.63 1.08 17.42
CA SER A 222 17.18 0.20 18.50
C SER A 222 15.70 -0.18 18.41
N ARG A 223 14.88 0.63 17.74
CA ARG A 223 13.44 0.43 17.63
C ARG A 223 13.06 -0.24 16.31
N GLU A 224 13.66 0.19 15.22
CA GLU A 224 13.32 -0.22 13.85
C GLU A 224 14.61 -0.48 13.04
N PRO A 225 15.30 -1.61 13.28
CA PRO A 225 16.60 -1.92 12.67
C PRO A 225 16.56 -2.23 11.17
N GLU A 226 15.36 -2.34 10.60
CA GLU A 226 15.07 -2.57 9.17
C GLU A 226 14.19 -1.44 8.60
N TRP A 227 14.18 -0.26 9.25
CA TRP A 227 13.35 0.86 8.83
C TRP A 227 13.68 1.34 7.42
N GLU A 228 12.63 1.53 6.62
CA GLU A 228 12.66 2.16 5.31
C GLU A 228 11.44 3.08 5.20
N TYR A 229 11.66 4.31 4.75
CA TYR A 229 10.55 5.24 4.58
C TYR A 229 9.81 5.00 3.26
N HIS A 230 8.49 4.74 3.35
CA HIS A 230 7.72 4.22 2.22
C HIS A 230 7.54 5.19 1.05
N TYR A 231 7.56 6.51 1.28
CA TYR A 231 7.48 7.49 0.19
C TYR A 231 8.84 7.81 -0.44
N ASN A 232 9.93 7.60 0.29
CA ASN A 232 11.29 7.84 -0.21
C ASN A 232 12.27 6.81 0.38
N PRO A 233 12.47 5.67 -0.31
CA PRO A 233 13.38 4.59 0.12
C PRO A 233 14.83 4.99 0.37
N ALA A 234 15.30 6.13 -0.16
CA ALA A 234 16.64 6.63 0.14
C ALA A 234 16.79 7.03 1.62
N ILE A 235 15.68 7.41 2.28
CA ILE A 235 15.62 7.68 3.71
C ILE A 235 15.32 6.36 4.42
N ASN A 236 16.38 5.68 4.83
CA ASN A 236 16.29 4.34 5.39
C ASN A 236 17.30 4.13 6.54
N ILE A 237 17.37 2.91 7.06
CA ILE A 237 18.27 2.58 8.14
C ILE A 237 19.76 2.73 7.79
N ASN A 238 20.15 2.57 6.52
CA ASN A 238 21.53 2.75 6.10
C ASN A 238 21.94 4.22 6.14
N LEU A 239 21.06 5.16 5.76
CA LEU A 239 21.27 6.59 5.99
C LEU A 239 21.57 6.86 7.49
N VAL A 240 20.73 6.35 8.37
CA VAL A 240 20.86 6.52 9.83
C VAL A 240 22.18 5.93 10.34
N ARG A 241 22.57 4.75 9.87
CA ARG A 241 23.86 4.12 10.24
C ARG A 241 25.06 4.92 9.78
N LEU A 242 25.00 5.50 8.57
CA LEU A 242 26.09 6.31 8.04
C LEU A 242 26.24 7.65 8.78
N LEU A 243 25.12 8.28 9.16
CA LEU A 243 25.13 9.46 10.05
C LEU A 243 25.73 9.11 11.42
N LEU A 244 25.33 7.98 12.00
CA LEU A 244 25.89 7.48 13.24
C LEU A 244 27.40 7.19 13.13
N ALA A 245 27.83 6.60 12.01
CA ALA A 245 29.22 6.30 11.73
C ALA A 245 30.07 7.58 11.67
N GLU A 246 29.60 8.62 10.97
CA GLU A 246 30.30 9.91 10.90
C GLU A 246 30.39 10.58 12.28
N ALA A 247 29.32 10.57 13.06
CA ALA A 247 29.33 11.10 14.43
C ALA A 247 30.28 10.33 15.35
N TYR A 248 30.40 9.01 15.19
CA TYR A 248 31.39 8.21 15.90
C TYR A 248 32.83 8.57 15.53
N VAL A 249 33.11 8.88 14.25
CA VAL A 249 34.43 9.40 13.87
C VAL A 249 34.73 10.72 14.58
N GLN A 250 33.76 11.64 14.63
CA GLN A 250 33.91 12.94 15.32
C GLN A 250 34.18 12.78 16.82
N ASN A 251 33.60 11.75 17.44
CA ASN A 251 33.83 11.41 18.85
C ASN A 251 35.02 10.47 19.11
N ASN A 252 35.90 10.26 18.13
CA ASN A 252 37.06 9.34 18.21
C ASN A 252 36.69 7.88 18.51
N GLN A 253 35.46 7.47 18.20
CA GLN A 253 34.95 6.11 18.36
C GLN A 253 35.10 5.31 17.05
N VAL A 254 36.31 5.23 16.54
CA VAL A 254 36.63 4.68 15.19
C VAL A 254 36.10 3.25 14.99
N SER A 255 36.24 2.36 15.98
CA SER A 255 35.74 0.98 15.87
C SER A 255 34.20 0.92 15.77
N ASN A 256 33.50 1.82 16.47
CA ASN A 256 32.05 1.90 16.39
C ASN A 256 31.62 2.43 15.01
N ALA A 257 32.36 3.41 14.47
CA ALA A 257 32.13 3.94 13.13
C ALA A 257 32.29 2.86 12.05
N GLN A 258 33.40 2.10 12.07
CA GLN A 258 33.61 0.98 11.14
C GLN A 258 32.48 -0.05 11.26
N SER A 259 32.07 -0.41 12.48
CA SER A 259 30.98 -1.38 12.69
C SER A 259 29.65 -0.91 12.06
N GLN A 260 29.35 0.39 12.11
CA GLN A 260 28.14 0.91 11.45
C GLN A 260 28.29 1.00 9.93
N LEU A 261 29.47 1.34 9.43
CA LEU A 261 29.76 1.30 7.99
C LEU A 261 29.59 -0.12 7.44
N ASP A 262 30.11 -1.15 8.14
CA ASP A 262 29.99 -2.55 7.72
C ASP A 262 28.53 -3.02 7.63
N LEU A 263 27.66 -2.51 8.51
CA LEU A 263 26.23 -2.80 8.48
C LEU A 263 25.50 -2.07 7.34
N ALA A 264 25.93 -0.85 7.01
CA ALA A 264 25.32 -0.06 5.94
C ALA A 264 25.84 -0.42 4.54
N TRP A 265 27.11 -0.82 4.45
CA TRP A 265 27.83 -1.14 3.22
C TRP A 265 28.84 -2.26 3.49
N SER A 266 28.35 -3.50 3.50
CA SER A 266 29.18 -4.68 3.82
C SER A 266 30.35 -4.94 2.86
N ASP A 267 30.24 -4.47 1.61
CA ASP A 267 31.28 -4.60 0.58
C ASP A 267 32.31 -3.45 0.59
N ASN A 268 32.36 -2.62 1.64
CA ASN A 268 33.28 -1.47 1.72
C ASN A 268 34.76 -1.87 1.66
N GLY A 269 35.10 -3.07 2.13
CA GLY A 269 36.44 -3.66 2.03
C GLY A 269 37.52 -3.01 2.90
N LEU A 270 37.20 -2.03 3.76
CA LEU A 270 38.16 -1.41 4.66
C LEU A 270 38.52 -2.33 5.83
N ASP A 271 39.81 -2.42 6.15
CA ASP A 271 40.32 -3.07 7.35
C ASP A 271 41.33 -2.14 8.06
N PRO A 272 41.12 -1.79 9.35
CA PRO A 272 42.03 -0.93 10.11
C PRO A 272 43.47 -1.47 10.22
N ASN A 273 43.68 -2.76 10.02
CA ASN A 273 44.99 -3.42 10.15
C ASN A 273 45.67 -3.66 8.80
N ILE A 274 45.00 -3.38 7.68
CA ILE A 274 45.53 -3.63 6.34
C ILE A 274 45.54 -2.31 5.57
N ALA A 275 46.68 -1.59 5.60
CA ALA A 275 46.82 -0.30 4.92
C ALA A 275 46.50 -0.35 3.41
N ALA A 276 46.73 -1.50 2.76
CA ALA A 276 46.39 -1.70 1.34
C ALA A 276 44.88 -1.68 1.06
N SER A 277 44.04 -1.84 2.10
CA SER A 277 42.57 -1.78 1.99
C SER A 277 42.02 -0.36 2.03
N TRP A 278 42.84 0.65 2.38
CA TRP A 278 42.42 2.05 2.56
C TRP A 278 42.27 2.76 1.22
N VAL A 279 41.40 2.20 0.38
CA VAL A 279 41.12 2.66 -0.97
C VAL A 279 39.61 2.90 -1.09
N VAL A 280 39.23 4.13 -1.39
CA VAL A 280 37.82 4.53 -1.56
C VAL A 280 37.68 5.23 -2.90
N ASN A 281 36.76 4.78 -3.74
CA ASN A 281 36.51 5.37 -5.07
C ASN A 281 37.80 5.57 -5.90
N SER A 282 38.68 4.56 -5.92
CA SER A 282 40.01 4.58 -6.58
C SER A 282 41.05 5.53 -5.98
N GLU A 283 40.77 6.19 -4.86
CA GLU A 283 41.73 7.02 -4.12
C GLU A 283 42.34 6.24 -2.96
N THR A 284 43.66 6.33 -2.77
CA THR A 284 44.37 5.67 -1.66
C THR A 284 44.64 6.66 -0.54
N TYR A 285 44.39 6.23 0.69
CA TYR A 285 44.55 7.03 1.91
C TYR A 285 45.73 6.50 2.74
N ASN A 286 46.48 7.42 3.37
CA ASN A 286 47.61 7.09 4.25
C ASN A 286 47.26 7.12 5.74
N ASP A 287 46.03 7.50 6.07
CA ASP A 287 45.45 7.51 7.39
C ASP A 287 44.10 6.79 7.35
N TYR A 288 43.89 5.86 8.27
CA TYR A 288 42.70 5.03 8.29
C TYR A 288 41.43 5.83 8.62
N VAL A 289 41.52 6.83 9.52
CA VAL A 289 40.35 7.64 9.89
C VAL A 289 39.88 8.46 8.70
N LEU A 290 40.82 9.01 7.91
CA LEU A 290 40.49 9.68 6.65
C LEU A 290 39.88 8.72 5.63
N ALA A 291 40.40 7.50 5.49
CA ALA A 291 39.84 6.48 4.61
C ALA A 291 38.41 6.10 5.02
N LEU A 292 38.17 5.87 6.32
CA LEU A 292 36.88 5.54 6.87
C LEU A 292 35.86 6.66 6.66
N LEU A 293 36.25 7.92 6.94
CA LEU A 293 35.39 9.07 6.71
C LEU A 293 35.05 9.25 5.22
N ALA A 294 36.03 9.02 4.33
CA ALA A 294 35.81 9.05 2.89
C ALA A 294 34.82 7.96 2.45
N ALA A 295 34.93 6.74 2.99
CA ALA A 295 34.02 5.64 2.68
C ALA A 295 32.59 5.92 3.17
N ILE A 296 32.43 6.47 4.38
CA ILE A 296 31.11 6.87 4.91
C ILE A 296 30.47 7.91 3.99
N ARG A 297 31.22 8.94 3.59
CA ARG A 297 30.71 10.00 2.69
C ARG A 297 30.41 9.49 1.29
N TYR A 298 31.24 8.58 0.79
CA TYR A 298 30.98 7.90 -0.47
C TYR A 298 29.66 7.13 -0.39
N ALA A 299 29.46 6.30 0.63
CA ALA A 299 28.21 5.55 0.82
C ALA A 299 26.99 6.47 0.97
N LEU A 300 27.11 7.58 1.70
CA LEU A 300 26.04 8.60 1.82
C LEU A 300 25.65 9.17 0.45
N SER A 301 26.62 9.38 -0.44
CA SER A 301 26.36 9.91 -1.80
C SER A 301 25.69 8.91 -2.76
N GLN A 302 25.60 7.64 -2.37
CA GLN A 302 24.94 6.59 -3.17
C GLN A 302 23.47 6.38 -2.77
N LEU A 303 23.02 7.05 -1.70
CA LEU A 303 21.62 7.08 -1.25
C LEU A 303 20.89 8.26 -1.92
#